data_AF-A0A962LZT3-F1
#
_entry.id   AF-A0A962LZT3-F1
#
_cell.length_a   1.000
_cell.length_b   1.000
_cell.length_c   1.000
_cell.angle_alpha   90.00
_cell.angle_beta   90.00
_cell.angle_gamma   90.00
#
_symmetry.space_group_name_H-M   'P 1'
#
loop_
_entity.id
_entity.type
_entity.pdbx_description
1 polymer ?
#
loop_
_entity_poly.entity_id
_entity_poly.type
_entity_poly.pdbx_seq_one_letter_code
_entity_poly.pdbx_strand_id
1 'polypeptide(L)'
;MQKLEKAALRLRDIHAPYQVYKSDISYFSGKLEAYLRHKAIPHSTVDANMKNMRAVAEYTGYKKIPAVQTADDKWLFDTTPMLQWFEQRYPQAPILAKDPALRFIALLLEDYGDE
;
A
#
# COMPACT_ATOMS: atom_id res chain seq x y z
N MET A 1 -12.71 -16.01 -15.18
CA MET A 1 -13.32 -15.30 -14.04
C MET A 1 -12.38 -14.24 -13.43
N GLN A 2 -11.15 -14.57 -13.05
CA GLN A 2 -10.20 -13.64 -12.40
C GLN A 2 -9.83 -12.35 -13.19
N LYS A 3 -9.81 -12.38 -14.54
CA LYS A 3 -9.58 -11.19 -15.38
C LYS A 3 -10.75 -10.20 -15.36
N LEU A 4 -11.99 -10.69 -15.23
CA LEU A 4 -13.20 -9.86 -15.19
C LEU A 4 -13.35 -9.16 -13.84
N GLU A 5 -13.01 -9.83 -12.74
CA GLU A 5 -12.98 -9.20 -11.40
C GLU A 5 -11.90 -8.12 -11.28
N LYS A 6 -10.68 -8.37 -11.79
CA LYS A 6 -9.62 -7.35 -11.82
C LYS A 6 -10.00 -6.15 -12.70
N ALA A 7 -10.71 -6.38 -13.81
CA ALA A 7 -11.22 -5.31 -14.66
C ALA A 7 -12.36 -4.52 -13.99
N ALA A 8 -13.27 -5.20 -13.29
CA ALA A 8 -14.36 -4.57 -12.55
C ALA A 8 -13.85 -3.74 -11.35
N LEU A 9 -12.78 -4.18 -10.69
CA LEU A 9 -12.12 -3.43 -9.62
C LEU A 9 -11.49 -2.13 -10.15
N ARG A 10 -10.82 -2.20 -11.32
CA ARG A 10 -10.27 -1.02 -12.02
C ARG A 10 -11.33 -0.03 -12.50
N LEU A 11 -12.54 -0.50 -12.80
CA LEU A 11 -13.64 0.35 -13.31
C LEU A 11 -14.37 1.15 -12.22
N ARG A 12 -14.07 0.93 -10.92
CA ARG A 12 -14.79 1.57 -9.80
C ARG A 12 -13.91 2.39 -8.86
N ASP A 13 -12.60 2.21 -8.89
CA ASP A 13 -11.67 2.96 -8.05
C ASP A 13 -10.96 4.06 -8.84
N ILE A 14 -11.33 5.32 -8.58
CA ILE A 14 -10.75 6.50 -9.24
C ILE A 14 -9.26 6.68 -8.94
N HIS A 15 -8.75 6.04 -7.88
CA HIS A 15 -7.35 6.11 -7.49
C HIS A 15 -6.48 5.04 -8.18
N ALA A 16 -7.09 4.04 -8.83
CA ALA A 16 -6.37 3.01 -9.56
C ALA A 16 -6.14 3.44 -11.03
N PRO A 17 -5.05 3.01 -11.70
CA PRO A 17 -4.02 2.09 -11.21
C PRO A 17 -3.02 2.74 -10.22
N TYR A 18 -2.36 1.87 -9.44
CA TYR A 18 -1.34 2.26 -8.47
C TYR A 18 0.08 2.02 -9.00
N GLN A 19 0.96 3.00 -8.80
CA GLN A 19 2.39 2.88 -9.04
C GLN A 19 3.13 2.79 -7.69
N VAL A 20 3.75 1.63 -7.42
CA VAL A 20 4.46 1.35 -6.16
C VAL A 20 5.95 1.59 -6.36
N TYR A 21 6.49 2.56 -5.62
CA TYR A 21 7.92 2.83 -5.54
C TYR A 21 8.53 2.00 -4.41
N LYS A 22 9.43 1.07 -4.73
CA LYS A 22 9.94 0.08 -3.77
C LYS A 22 11.41 -0.27 -3.96
N SER A 23 11.95 -1.03 -3.01
CA SER A 23 13.22 -1.73 -3.13
C SER A 23 13.08 -3.16 -2.59
N ASP A 24 13.68 -4.14 -3.26
CA ASP A 24 13.62 -5.55 -2.84
C ASP A 24 14.28 -5.82 -1.48
N ILE A 25 15.21 -4.95 -1.06
CA ILE A 25 15.90 -5.09 0.24
C ILE A 25 15.15 -4.41 1.40
N SER A 26 14.03 -3.73 1.14
CA SER A 26 13.27 -2.99 2.14
C SER A 26 12.18 -3.87 2.76
N TYR A 27 12.24 -4.08 4.08
CA TYR A 27 11.21 -4.81 4.82
C TYR A 27 9.83 -4.16 4.68
N PHE A 28 9.75 -2.84 4.74
CA PHE A 28 8.51 -2.07 4.54
C PHE A 28 7.94 -2.26 3.12
N SER A 29 8.81 -2.35 2.11
CA SER A 29 8.37 -2.65 0.73
C SER A 29 7.80 -4.07 0.65
N GLY A 30 8.46 -5.04 1.27
CA GLY A 30 7.95 -6.42 1.37
C GLY A 30 6.60 -6.51 2.08
N LYS A 31 6.42 -5.76 3.18
CA LYS A 31 5.14 -5.63 3.92
C LYS A 31 4.02 -5.14 3.01
N LEU A 32 4.24 -4.06 2.26
CA LEU A 32 3.26 -3.54 1.31
C LEU A 32 2.97 -4.55 0.18
N GLU A 33 3.99 -5.18 -0.40
CA GLU A 33 3.80 -6.15 -1.49
C GLU A 33 3.01 -7.38 -1.03
N ALA A 34 3.28 -7.89 0.18
CA ALA A 34 2.52 -8.98 0.79
C ALA A 34 1.05 -8.58 0.98
N TYR A 35 0.79 -7.37 1.47
CA TYR A 35 -0.55 -6.82 1.61
C TYR A 35 -1.28 -6.71 0.26
N LEU A 36 -0.70 -6.04 -0.74
CA LEU A 36 -1.32 -5.84 -2.04
C LEU A 36 -1.61 -7.17 -2.74
N ARG A 37 -0.73 -8.18 -2.56
CA ARG A 37 -0.94 -9.54 -3.06
C ARG A 37 -2.10 -10.24 -2.36
N HIS A 38 -2.15 -10.18 -1.03
CA HIS A 38 -3.25 -10.75 -0.21
C HIS A 38 -4.61 -10.17 -0.63
N LYS A 39 -4.67 -8.86 -0.86
CA LYS A 39 -5.88 -8.14 -1.29
C LYS A 39 -6.16 -8.24 -2.80
N ALA A 40 -5.26 -8.87 -3.56
CA ALA A 40 -5.29 -8.94 -5.02
C ALA A 40 -5.41 -7.56 -5.72
N ILE A 41 -4.85 -6.50 -5.13
CA ILE A 41 -4.91 -5.13 -5.65
C ILE A 41 -3.92 -4.98 -6.82
N PRO A 42 -4.39 -4.68 -8.04
CA PRO A 42 -3.52 -4.50 -9.19
C PRO A 42 -2.64 -3.26 -9.02
N HIS A 43 -1.34 -3.42 -9.19
CA HIS A 43 -0.36 -2.34 -9.15
C HIS A 43 0.78 -2.64 -10.11
N SER A 44 1.56 -1.61 -10.41
CA SER A 44 2.85 -1.72 -11.09
C SER A 44 3.95 -1.28 -10.14
N THR A 45 5.17 -1.76 -10.34
CA THR A 45 6.32 -1.45 -9.48
C THR A 45 7.33 -0.57 -10.21
N VAL A 46 7.96 0.32 -9.45
CA VAL A 46 9.07 1.17 -9.87
C VAL A 46 10.19 1.00 -8.86
N ASP A 47 11.36 0.61 -9.34
CA ASP A 47 12.52 0.42 -8.47
C ASP A 47 13.05 1.76 -7.97
N ALA A 48 13.46 1.75 -6.70
CA ALA A 48 14.08 2.88 -6.04
C ALA A 48 15.43 3.18 -6.70
N ASN A 49 15.53 4.37 -7.29
CA ASN A 49 16.78 4.94 -7.79
C ASN A 49 16.82 6.43 -7.46
N MET A 50 17.94 7.10 -7.75
CA MET A 50 18.11 8.51 -7.40
C MET A 50 17.06 9.44 -8.00
N LYS A 51 16.59 9.19 -9.22
CA LYS A 51 15.56 10.01 -9.87
C LYS A 51 14.21 9.81 -9.19
N ASN A 52 13.79 8.55 -9.01
CA ASN A 52 12.49 8.21 -8.46
C ASN A 52 12.38 8.62 -6.99
N MET A 53 13.45 8.46 -6.21
CA MET A 53 13.48 8.91 -4.81
C MET A 53 13.43 10.43 -4.66
N ARG A 54 13.89 11.21 -5.66
CA ARG A 54 13.69 12.66 -5.66
C ARG A 54 12.23 13.02 -5.86
N ALA A 55 11.56 12.37 -6.81
CA ALA A 55 10.11 12.55 -7.01
C ALA A 55 9.32 12.18 -5.74
N VAL A 56 9.61 11.03 -5.13
CA VAL A 56 8.97 10.63 -3.86
C VAL A 56 9.15 11.72 -2.78
N ALA A 57 10.37 12.24 -2.62
CA ALA A 57 10.64 13.28 -1.63
C ALA A 57 9.92 14.60 -1.95
N GLU A 58 9.81 14.97 -3.23
CA GLU A 58 9.11 16.17 -3.68
C GLU A 58 7.62 16.14 -3.36
N TYR A 59 6.95 15.01 -3.60
CA TYR A 59 5.50 14.89 -3.40
C TYR A 59 5.09 14.51 -1.97
N THR A 60 5.94 13.79 -1.24
CA THR A 60 5.61 13.33 0.13
C THR A 60 6.27 14.16 1.23
N GLY A 61 7.30 14.94 0.91
CA GLY A 61 8.16 15.61 1.90
C GLY A 61 9.20 14.67 2.54
N TYR A 62 9.16 13.37 2.25
CA TYR A 62 10.04 12.36 2.84
C TYR A 62 10.72 11.50 1.78
N LYS A 63 12.03 11.29 1.89
CA LYS A 63 12.78 10.39 1.01
C LYS A 63 12.75 8.95 1.53
N LYS A 64 11.56 8.37 1.69
CA LYS A 64 11.34 7.02 2.23
C LYS A 64 10.62 6.12 1.20
N ILE A 65 10.79 4.80 1.34
CA ILE A 65 10.05 3.78 0.58
C ILE A 65 9.46 2.75 1.56
N PRO A 66 8.35 2.09 1.19
CA PRO A 66 7.63 2.23 -0.06
C PRO A 66 6.81 3.53 -0.13
N ALA A 67 6.48 3.94 -1.36
CA ALA A 67 5.50 4.98 -1.64
C ALA A 67 4.57 4.51 -2.77
N VAL A 68 3.35 5.02 -2.80
CA VAL A 68 2.37 4.71 -3.83
C VAL A 68 1.82 5.99 -4.43
N GLN A 69 1.93 6.12 -5.75
CA GLN A 69 1.20 7.14 -6.51
C GLN A 69 -0.09 6.52 -7.04
N THR A 70 -1.20 7.24 -6.85
CA THR A 70 -2.52 6.90 -7.39
C THR A 70 -2.71 7.54 -8.78
N ALA A 71 -3.77 7.12 -9.49
CA ALA A 71 -4.11 7.68 -10.81
C ALA A 71 -4.55 9.16 -10.76
N ASP A 72 -5.04 9.63 -9.62
CA ASP A 72 -5.42 11.03 -9.35
C ASP A 72 -4.29 11.83 -8.69
N ASP A 73 -3.03 11.42 -8.90
CA ASP A 73 -1.81 12.10 -8.43
C ASP A 73 -1.70 12.27 -6.91
N LYS A 74 -2.43 11.47 -6.14
CA LYS A 74 -2.23 11.37 -4.70
C LYS A 74 -1.02 10.48 -4.41
N TRP A 75 -0.23 10.89 -3.42
CA TRP A 75 0.90 10.11 -2.92
C TRP A 75 0.61 9.58 -1.52
N LEU A 76 0.83 8.28 -1.34
CA LEU A 76 0.78 7.57 -0.07
C LEU A 76 2.21 7.16 0.30
N PHE A 77 2.54 7.32 1.57
CA PHE A 77 3.79 6.87 2.18
C PHE A 77 3.49 6.50 3.63
N ASP A 78 4.47 5.87 4.29
CA ASP A 78 4.30 5.26 5.62
C ASP A 78 3.31 4.08 5.59
N THR A 79 3.80 2.88 5.95
CA THR A 79 3.06 1.65 5.65
C THR A 79 1.78 1.53 6.47
N THR A 80 1.78 1.91 7.74
CA THR A 80 0.61 1.77 8.61
C THR A 80 -0.59 2.59 8.11
N PRO A 81 -0.50 3.92 7.93
CA PRO A 81 -1.62 4.72 7.41
C PRO A 81 -1.96 4.39 5.95
N MET A 82 -0.98 4.00 5.13
CA MET A 82 -1.23 3.57 3.74
C MET A 82 -2.07 2.29 3.67
N LEU A 83 -1.76 1.28 4.49
CA LEU A 83 -2.52 0.04 4.55
C LEU A 83 -3.95 0.31 5.05
N GLN A 84 -4.13 1.18 6.03
CA GLN A 84 -5.46 1.61 6.49
C GLN A 84 -6.26 2.32 5.39
N TRP A 85 -5.60 3.16 4.57
CA TRP A 85 -6.23 3.82 3.43
C TRP A 85 -6.72 2.83 2.38
N PHE A 86 -5.95 1.76 2.11
CA PHE A 86 -6.37 0.66 1.24
C PHE A 86 -7.49 -0.18 1.86
N GLU A 87 -7.46 -0.49 3.15
CA GLU A 87 -8.51 -1.28 3.84
C GLU A 87 -9.89 -0.59 3.74
N GLN A 88 -9.95 0.74 3.78
CA GLN A 88 -11.19 1.50 3.58
C GLN A 88 -11.76 1.34 2.17
N ARG A 89 -10.90 1.19 1.15
CA ARG A 89 -11.29 1.09 -0.27
C ARG A 89 -11.56 -0.35 -0.71
N TYR A 90 -10.82 -1.29 -0.12
CA TYR A 90 -10.87 -2.71 -0.42
C TYR A 90 -11.31 -3.48 0.83
N PRO A 91 -12.57 -3.36 1.29
CA PRO A 91 -13.00 -3.90 2.59
C PRO A 91 -13.09 -5.44 2.64
N GLN A 92 -12.98 -6.12 1.51
CA GLN A 92 -13.06 -7.58 1.44
C GLN A 92 -11.77 -8.24 1.92
N ALA A 93 -11.88 -9.35 2.65
CA ALA A 93 -10.73 -10.04 3.28
C ALA A 93 -9.84 -9.07 4.09
N PRO A 94 -10.37 -8.49 5.19
CA PRO A 94 -9.62 -7.53 6.01
C PRO A 94 -8.41 -8.20 6.66
N ILE A 95 -7.34 -7.42 6.90
CA ILE A 95 -6.14 -7.90 7.60
C ILE A 95 -6.25 -7.84 9.12
N LEU A 96 -7.22 -7.09 9.64
CA LEU A 96 -7.48 -6.93 11.07
C LEU A 96 -8.75 -7.68 11.49
N ALA A 97 -8.73 -8.23 12.72
CA ALA A 97 -9.90 -8.84 13.33
C ALA A 97 -11.01 -7.80 13.57
N LYS A 98 -12.27 -8.27 13.56
CA LYS A 98 -13.44 -7.46 13.93
C LYS A 98 -13.52 -7.20 15.43
N ASP A 99 -13.02 -8.13 16.24
CA ASP A 99 -12.97 -7.97 17.68
C ASP A 99 -12.01 -6.81 18.05
N PRO A 100 -12.45 -5.84 18.86
CA PRO A 100 -11.66 -4.65 19.16
C PRO A 100 -10.40 -4.95 20.00
N ALA A 101 -10.43 -5.96 20.88
CA ALA A 101 -9.26 -6.32 21.70
C ALA A 101 -8.19 -7.00 20.84
N LEU A 102 -8.58 -7.93 19.97
CA LEU A 102 -7.65 -8.55 19.02
C LEU A 102 -7.11 -7.53 18.01
N ARG A 103 -7.94 -6.59 17.55
CA ARG A 103 -7.49 -5.49 16.69
C ARG A 103 -6.45 -4.61 17.38
N PHE A 104 -6.67 -4.27 18.65
CA PHE A 104 -5.71 -3.51 19.43
C PHE A 104 -4.37 -4.27 19.58
N ILE A 105 -4.40 -5.55 19.93
CA ILE A 105 -3.19 -6.38 20.04
C ILE A 105 -2.44 -6.44 18.70
N ALA A 106 -3.16 -6.63 17.58
CA ALA A 106 -2.55 -6.66 16.26
C ALA A 106 -1.86 -5.34 15.91
N LEU A 107 -2.48 -4.19 16.21
CA LEU A 107 -1.89 -2.88 15.99
C LEU A 107 -0.70 -2.60 16.92
N LEU A 108 -0.76 -3.06 18.18
CA LEU A 108 0.37 -2.93 19.12
C LEU A 108 1.60 -3.72 18.64
N LEU A 109 1.39 -4.95 18.15
CA LEU A 109 2.47 -5.76 17.60
C LEU A 109 3.02 -5.16 16.30
N GLU A 110 2.16 -4.54 15.50
CA GLU A 110 2.55 -3.89 14.26
C GLU A 110 3.40 -2.64 14.52
N ASP A 111 3.01 -1.80 15.48
CA ASP A 111 3.75 -0.62 15.94
C ASP A 111 5.14 -1.02 16.49
N TYR A 112 5.20 -2.06 17.33
CA TYR A 112 6.47 -2.61 17.83
C TYR A 112 7.38 -3.15 16.72
N GLY A 113 6.81 -3.66 15.62
CA GLY A 113 7.57 -4.17 14.49
C GLY A 113 7.99 -3.11 13.46
N ASP A 114 7.42 -1.90 13.53
CA ASP A 114 7.70 -0.80 12.62
C ASP A 114 8.85 0.10 13.12
N GLU A 115 9.06 0.16 14.45
CA GLU A 115 10.12 0.91 15.17
C GLU A 115 11.40 0.10 15.43
#